data_AF-A0A7W8F9P4-F1
#
_entry.id   AF-A0A7W8F9P4-F1
#
_cell.length_a   1.000
_cell.length_b   1.000
_cell.length_c   1.000
_cell.angle_alpha   90.00
_cell.angle_beta   90.00
_cell.angle_gamma   90.00
#
_symmetry.space_group_name_H-M   'P 1'
#
loop_
_entity.id
_entity.type
_entity.pdbx_description
1 polymer ?
#
loop_
_entity_poly.entity_id
_entity_poly.type
_entity_poly.pdbx_seq_one_letter_code
_entity_poly.pdbx_strand_id
1 'polypeptide(L)'
;MGGAFAGCVALRPAGDSHWLEHFYLAPERQGDGIGSGVLRALLERCDRAGAAVRSNVLRGSPARRLCERHGFTVEAEDPVDVFMVSEPSRPSPPCPPSPPHPAPRCRTGRT
;
A
#
# COMPACT_ATOMS: atom_id res chain seq x y z
N MET A 1 -16.03 -7.15 25.25
CA MET A 1 -14.91 -6.72 24.40
C MET A 1 -14.64 -5.25 24.71
N GLY A 2 -13.52 -4.94 25.36
CA GLY A 2 -13.11 -3.55 25.57
C GLY A 2 -12.37 -3.05 24.33
N GLY A 3 -13.10 -2.65 23.28
CA GLY A 3 -12.50 -1.95 22.16
C GLY A 3 -12.18 -0.52 22.60
N ALA A 4 -10.91 -0.22 22.87
CA ALA A 4 -10.48 1.16 23.09
C ALA A 4 -10.22 1.83 21.74
N PHE A 5 -10.64 3.09 21.59
CA PHE A 5 -10.33 3.89 20.40
C PHE A 5 -8.81 4.07 20.28
N ALA A 6 -8.22 3.48 19.25
CA ALA A 6 -6.77 3.49 19.04
C ALA A 6 -6.29 4.61 18.11
N GLY A 7 -7.21 5.29 17.42
CA GLY A 7 -6.90 6.35 16.45
C GLY A 7 -7.86 6.37 15.27
N CYS A 8 -7.52 7.16 14.26
CA CYS A 8 -8.33 7.31 13.05
C CYS A 8 -7.47 7.45 11.79
N VAL A 9 -8.13 7.22 10.66
CA VAL A 9 -7.61 7.48 9.32
C VAL A 9 -8.78 7.84 8.42
N ALA A 10 -8.56 8.78 7.51
CA ALA A 10 -9.49 9.13 6.46
C ALA A 10 -8.85 8.88 5.09
N LEU A 11 -9.64 8.35 4.17
CA LEU A 11 -9.27 8.21 2.78
C LEU A 11 -10.30 8.94 1.92
N ARG A 12 -9.89 10.04 1.30
CA ARG A 12 -10.76 10.91 0.49
C ARG A 12 -10.49 10.69 -1.00
N PRO A 13 -11.48 10.32 -1.82
CA PRO A 13 -11.31 10.23 -3.26
C PRO A 13 -10.93 11.58 -3.90
N ALA A 14 -10.04 11.56 -4.90
CA ALA A 14 -9.63 12.71 -5.70
C ALA A 14 -9.17 12.28 -7.10
N GLY A 15 -10.09 12.30 -8.06
CA GLY A 15 -9.84 11.83 -9.42
C GLY A 15 -9.40 10.36 -9.42
N ASP A 16 -8.28 10.07 -10.09
CA ASP A 16 -7.68 8.74 -10.16
C ASP A 16 -6.80 8.39 -8.93
N SER A 17 -6.97 9.15 -7.84
CA SER A 17 -6.18 8.97 -6.62
C SER A 17 -7.01 9.16 -5.36
N HIS A 18 -6.40 8.86 -4.22
CA HIS A 18 -6.99 9.06 -2.91
C HIS A 18 -6.04 9.86 -2.03
N TRP A 19 -6.59 10.78 -1.23
CA TRP A 19 -5.87 11.46 -0.17
C TRP A 19 -6.00 10.72 1.15
N LEU A 20 -4.87 10.31 1.71
CA LEU A 20 -4.74 9.83 3.07
C LEU A 20 -4.64 11.05 3.99
N GLU A 21 -5.64 11.21 4.85
CA GLU A 21 -5.76 12.35 5.76
C GLU A 21 -6.06 11.84 7.17
N HIS A 22 -5.87 12.70 8.18
CA HIS A 22 -6.20 12.41 9.58
C HIS A 22 -5.62 11.09 10.12
N PHE A 23 -4.43 10.69 9.65
CA PHE A 23 -3.78 9.46 10.07
C PHE A 23 -3.08 9.65 11.43
N TYR A 24 -3.79 9.37 12.52
CA TYR A 24 -3.26 9.48 13.87
C TYR A 24 -3.64 8.28 14.73
N LEU A 25 -2.76 7.93 15.65
CA LEU A 25 -2.98 6.93 16.68
C LEU A 25 -2.82 7.55 18.06
N ALA A 26 -3.57 7.03 19.02
CA ALA A 26 -3.40 7.33 20.43
C ALA A 26 -1.91 7.15 20.81
N PRO A 27 -1.27 8.10 21.51
CA PRO A 27 0.17 8.04 21.82
C PRO A 27 0.60 6.70 22.43
N GLU A 28 -0.26 6.11 23.26
CA GLU A 28 -0.03 4.84 23.97
C GLU A 28 -0.06 3.61 23.05
N ARG A 29 -0.41 3.80 21.77
CA ARG A 29 -0.51 2.77 20.72
C ARG A 29 0.45 3.01 19.56
N GLN A 30 1.28 4.04 19.65
CA GLN A 30 2.33 4.31 18.66
C GLN A 30 3.51 3.37 18.89
N GLY A 31 4.19 2.97 17.81
CA GLY A 31 5.32 2.05 17.90
C GLY A 31 4.96 0.55 17.93
N ASP A 32 3.68 0.22 18.13
CA ASP A 32 3.18 -1.18 18.16
C ASP A 32 2.87 -1.76 16.76
N GLY A 33 3.23 -1.05 15.69
CA GLY A 33 3.00 -1.50 14.30
C GLY A 33 1.54 -1.38 13.81
N ILE A 34 0.61 -0.90 14.65
CA ILE A 34 -0.80 -0.69 14.27
C ILE A 34 -0.91 0.23 13.04
N GLY A 35 -0.18 1.35 13.06
CA GLY A 35 -0.20 2.32 11.96
C GLY A 35 0.31 1.71 10.65
N SER A 36 1.39 0.93 10.72
CA SER A 36 1.90 0.19 9.57
C SER A 36 0.88 -0.81 9.03
N GLY A 37 0.19 -1.54 9.91
CA GLY A 37 -0.87 -2.47 9.54
C GLY A 37 -2.02 -1.79 8.81
N VAL A 38 -2.50 -0.65 9.33
CA VAL A 38 -3.56 0.15 8.71
C VAL A 38 -3.11 0.72 7.37
N LEU A 39 -1.93 1.32 7.30
CA LEU A 39 -1.40 1.91 6.08
C LEU A 39 -1.22 0.86 4.98
N ARG A 40 -0.66 -0.31 5.32
CA ARG A 40 -0.53 -1.44 4.39
C ARG A 40 -1.88 -1.87 3.82
N ALA A 41 -2.89 -2.06 4.67
CA ALA A 41 -4.22 -2.48 4.23
C ALA A 41 -4.90 -1.47 3.29
N LEU A 42 -4.68 -0.17 3.55
CA LEU A 42 -5.18 0.91 2.69
C LEU A 42 -4.47 0.92 1.33
N LEU A 43 -3.14 0.82 1.31
CA LEU A 43 -2.35 0.75 0.08
C LEU A 43 -2.73 -0.47 -0.75
N GLU A 44 -2.83 -1.67 -0.15
CA GLU A 44 -3.26 -2.88 -0.85
C GLU A 44 -4.66 -2.73 -1.49
N ARG A 45 -5.57 -1.98 -0.84
CA ARG A 45 -6.89 -1.70 -1.39
C ARG A 45 -6.81 -0.76 -2.59
N CYS A 46 -6.00 0.28 -2.51
CA CYS A 46 -5.81 1.26 -3.58
C CYS A 46 -5.05 0.66 -4.77
N ASP A 47 -4.06 -0.19 -4.52
CA ASP A 47 -3.34 -0.97 -5.53
C ASP A 47 -4.29 -1.82 -6.36
N ARG A 48 -5.21 -2.55 -5.72
CA ARG A 48 -6.24 -3.34 -6.43
C ARG A 48 -7.20 -2.48 -7.25
N ALA A 49 -7.41 -1.23 -6.85
CA ALA A 49 -8.22 -0.27 -7.58
C ALA A 49 -7.43 0.46 -8.68
N GLY A 50 -6.11 0.25 -8.77
CA GLY A 50 -5.24 1.01 -9.67
C GLY A 50 -5.18 2.50 -9.34
N ALA A 51 -5.45 2.87 -8.08
CA ALA A 51 -5.52 4.27 -7.66
C ALA A 51 -4.29 4.65 -6.83
N ALA A 52 -3.65 5.77 -7.17
CA ALA A 52 -2.55 6.31 -6.38
C ALA A 52 -3.03 6.83 -5.02
N VAL A 53 -2.15 6.80 -4.01
CA VAL A 53 -2.44 7.35 -2.68
C VAL A 53 -1.50 8.52 -2.41
N ARG A 54 -2.09 9.70 -2.17
CA ARG A 54 -1.38 10.92 -1.79
C ARG A 54 -1.55 11.19 -0.30
N SER A 55 -0.52 11.72 0.34
CA SER A 55 -0.56 12.12 1.75
C SER A 55 0.31 13.35 1.93
N ASN A 56 -0.11 14.29 2.77
CA ASN A 56 0.78 15.32 3.29
C ASN A 56 1.22 14.95 4.71
N VAL A 57 2.48 15.18 5.02
CA VAL A 57 3.02 15.01 6.37
C VAL A 57 3.81 16.23 6.78
N LEU A 58 3.77 16.59 8.06
CA LEU A 58 4.54 17.72 8.57
C LEU A 58 6.04 17.45 8.43
N ARG A 59 6.80 18.48 8.06
CA ARG A 59 8.25 18.44 7.95
C ARG A 59 8.87 18.06 9.29
N GLY A 60 9.78 17.08 9.29
CA GLY A 60 10.44 16.57 10.51
C GLY A 60 9.61 15.59 11.34
N SER A 61 8.35 15.33 10.97
CA SER A 61 7.52 14.36 11.68
C SER A 61 7.97 12.90 11.42
N PRO A 62 7.77 11.99 12.39
CA PRO A 62 8.03 10.55 12.18
C PRO A 62 7.15 9.93 11.10
N ALA A 63 6.04 10.60 10.72
CA ALA A 63 5.13 10.16 9.68
C ALA A 63 5.82 10.07 8.31
N ARG A 64 6.73 10.99 7.97
CA ARG A 64 7.52 10.92 6.72
C ARG A 64 8.26 9.59 6.60
N ARG A 65 9.01 9.21 7.63
CA ARG A 65 9.78 7.96 7.65
C ARG A 65 8.85 6.73 7.58
N LEU A 66 7.67 6.79 8.20
CA LEU A 66 6.68 5.72 8.10
C LEU A 66 6.16 5.58 6.66
N CYS A 67 5.79 6.69 6.03
CA CYS A 67 5.32 6.72 4.64
C CYS A 67 6.40 6.20 3.68
N GLU A 68 7.64 6.69 3.78
CA GLU A 68 8.77 6.26 2.94
C GLU A 68 8.98 4.73 2.99
N ARG A 69 8.88 4.11 4.17
CA ARG A 69 8.98 2.65 4.33
C ARG A 69 7.85 1.87 3.65
N HIS A 70 6.71 2.51 3.42
CA HIS A 70 5.54 1.91 2.79
C HIS A 70 5.45 2.25 1.29
N GLY A 71 6.54 2.76 0.69
CA GLY A 71 6.61 3.00 -0.75
C GLY A 71 6.16 4.39 -1.19
N PHE A 72 5.83 5.28 -0.25
CA PHE A 72 5.61 6.68 -0.61
C PHE A 72 6.91 7.35 -1.03
N THR A 73 6.86 8.10 -2.11
CA THR A 73 7.92 8.99 -2.58
C THR A 73 7.47 10.44 -2.41
N VAL A 74 8.43 11.37 -2.30
CA VAL A 74 8.13 12.79 -2.20
C VAL A 74 7.74 13.33 -3.58
N GLU A 75 6.57 13.96 -3.68
CA GLU A 75 6.07 14.63 -4.88
C GLU A 75 6.40 16.13 -4.84
N ALA A 76 6.23 16.78 -3.67
CA ALA A 76 6.54 18.18 -3.44
C ALA A 76 6.83 18.46 -1.96
N GLU A 77 7.57 19.53 -1.65
CA GLU A 77 7.79 19.97 -0.26
C GLU A 77 7.61 21.49 -0.17
N ASP A 78 6.86 21.92 0.83
CA ASP A 78 6.69 23.32 1.24
C ASP A 78 7.33 23.53 2.63
N PRO A 79 7.44 24.77 3.15
CA PRO A 79 8.08 25.01 4.44
C PRO A 79 7.48 24.23 5.62
N VAL A 80 6.20 23.83 5.51
CA VAL A 80 5.45 23.13 6.57
C VAL A 80 5.19 21.67 6.20
N ASP A 81 4.75 21.41 4.96
CA ASP A 81 4.27 20.10 4.53
C ASP A 81 5.22 19.43 3.52
N VAL A 82 5.27 18.10 3.59
CA VAL A 82 5.89 17.22 2.61
C VAL A 82 4.76 16.43 1.96
N PHE A 83 4.52 16.69 0.69
CA PHE A 83 3.54 15.95 -0.12
C PHE A 83 4.20 14.69 -0.66
N MET A 84 3.55 13.56 -0.42
CA MET A 84 4.06 12.25 -0.77
C MET A 84 3.02 11.45 -1.53
N VAL A 85 3.47 10.61 -2.45
CA VAL A 85 2.63 9.76 -3.28
C VAL A 85 3.12 8.32 -3.24
N SER A 86 2.19 7.37 -3.12
CA SER A 86 2.40 5.96 -3.39
C SER A 86 1.66 5.61 -4.66
N GLU A 87 2.41 5.30 -5.70
CA GLU A 87 1.85 4.78 -6.94
C GLU A 87 1.31 3.36 -6.72
N PRO A 88 0.20 2.98 -7.35
CA PRO A 88 -0.29 1.62 -7.25
C PRO A 88 0.77 0.69 -7.84
N SER A 89 1.09 -0.40 -7.14
CA SER A 89 1.92 -1.44 -7.75
C SER A 89 1.20 -1.89 -9.02
N ARG A 90 1.85 -1.73 -10.19
CA ARG A 90 1.29 -2.25 -11.45
C ARG A 90 0.88 -3.69 -11.17
N PRO A 91 -0.38 -4.09 -11.40
CA PRO A 91 -0.73 -5.49 -11.26
C PRO A 91 0.21 -6.24 -12.20
N SER A 92 1.06 -7.10 -11.64
CA SER A 92 1.81 -8.05 -12.45
C SER A 92 0.77 -8.73 -13.34
N PRO A 93 0.95 -8.79 -14.68
CA PRO A 93 0.02 -9.54 -15.50
C PRO A 93 -0.11 -10.94 -14.89
N PRO A 94 -1.33 -11.50 -14.79
CA PRO A 94 -1.49 -12.85 -14.26
C PRO A 94 -0.51 -13.74 -15.00
N CYS A 95 0.31 -14.49 -14.25
CA CYS A 95 1.26 -15.43 -14.84
C CYS A 95 0.47 -16.26 -15.87
N PRO A 96 0.85 -16.26 -17.17
CA PRO A 96 0.11 -17.04 -18.14
C PRO A 96 0.10 -18.50 -17.65
N PRO A 97 -1.04 -19.21 -17.75
CA PRO A 97 -1.10 -20.59 -17.31
C PRO A 97 0.04 -21.34 -17.98
N SER A 98 0.88 -21.99 -17.17
CA SER A 98 2.00 -22.77 -17.69
C SER A 98 1.46 -23.75 -18.73
N PRO A 99 2.06 -23.84 -19.94
CA PRO A 99 1.59 -24.78 -20.94
C PRO A 99 1.59 -26.19 -20.33
N PRO A 100 0.56 -27.01 -20.59
CA PRO A 100 0.54 -28.38 -20.09
C PRO A 100 1.83 -29.06 -20.53
N HIS A 101 2.58 -29.58 -19.55
CA HIS A 101 3.78 -30.38 -19.79
C HIS A 101 3.41 -31.45 -20.82
N PRO A 102 4.11 -31.57 -21.96
CA PRO A 102 3.77 -32.58 -22.95
C PRO A 102 3.86 -33.96 -22.28
N ALA A 103 2.78 -34.74 -22.38
CA ALA A 103 2.74 -36.10 -21.89
C ALA A 103 3.93 -36.89 -22.46
N PRO A 104 4.57 -37.76 -21.67
CA PRO A 104 5.65 -38.60 -22.17
C PRO A 104 5.12 -39.43 -23.34
N ARG A 105 5.75 -39.31 -24.51
CA ARG A 105 5.39 -40.09 -25.70
C ARG A 105 5.52 -41.57 -25.32
N CYS A 106 4.40 -42.30 -25.30
CA CYS A 106 4.41 -43.75 -25.22
C CYS A 106 5.25 -44.27 -26.40
N ARG A 107 6.44 -44.79 -26.10
CA ARG A 107 7.32 -45.44 -27.06
C ARG A 107 6.64 -46.75 -27.48
N THR A 108 5.85 -46.73 -28.54
CA THR A 108 5.37 -47.93 -29.21
C THR A 108 6.55 -48.62 -29.90
N GLY A 109 7.29 -49.39 -29.10
CA GLY A 109 8.27 -50.36 -29.57
C GLY A 109 7.54 -51.60 -30.07
N ARG A 110 7.28 -51.62 -31.38
CA ARG A 110 7.09 -52.80 -32.23
C ARG A 110 8.47 -53.49 -32.32
N THR A 111 8.62 -54.71 -31.81
CA THR A 111 8.73 -56.02 -32.51
C THR A 111 9.19 -57.04 -31.50
#